data_AF-A0A2D5YP11-F1
#
_entry.id   AF-A0A2D5YP11-F1
#
_cell.length_a   1.000
_cell.length_b   1.000
_cell.length_c   1.000
_cell.angle_alpha   90.00
_cell.angle_beta   90.00
_cell.angle_gamma   90.00
#
_symmetry.space_group_name_H-M   'P 1'
#
loop_
_entity.id
_entity.type
_entity.pdbx_description
1 polymer ?
#
loop_
_entity_poly.entity_id
_entity_poly.type
_entity_poly.pdbx_seq_one_letter_code
_entity_poly.pdbx_strand_id
1 'polypeptide(L)'
;MKSHVKFFILLMTSILLYSCGGDDNKVNTNTNPTITTNGYNPNVNGFSTQAEQQLMNQLKSTLQCPQGQVLQNIIGTGQRVNDLVFSKPLQSADHTKVCGQFSQGTQVQGSTGQMYVGVSAYNDIMIVTELINGSQVIGHRVTISMCGQNIVSGGGWYGQQQTQIPYIDNQRQLTNFRTQNNSCIVLDKDNFCSYGVVDFASQTVLTAAPIQTNGLSLQQVDVYTSFAKPTCNQQY
;
A
#
# COMPACT_ATOMS: atom_id res chain seq x y z
N MET A 1 -34.66 -24.20 -55.64
CA MET A 1 -33.37 -24.47 -56.33
C MET A 1 -32.46 -23.26 -56.15
N LYS A 2 -31.16 -23.52 -55.87
CA LYS A 2 -30.01 -22.58 -55.70
C LYS A 2 -29.98 -21.87 -54.33
N SER A 3 -29.25 -22.41 -53.34
CA SER A 3 -27.79 -22.27 -53.07
C SER A 3 -27.43 -20.80 -52.81
N HIS A 4 -26.91 -20.41 -51.63
CA HIS A 4 -25.47 -20.48 -51.35
C HIS A 4 -25.14 -20.72 -49.87
N VAL A 5 -24.79 -21.96 -49.60
CA VAL A 5 -24.01 -22.46 -48.45
C VAL A 5 -22.55 -22.04 -48.66
N LYS A 6 -22.15 -20.82 -48.27
CA LYS A 6 -20.73 -20.40 -48.20
C LYS A 6 -20.51 -19.24 -47.21
N PHE A 7 -20.71 -19.48 -45.92
CA PHE A 7 -20.21 -18.57 -44.87
C PHE A 7 -19.92 -19.33 -43.57
N PHE A 8 -19.19 -20.45 -43.66
CA PHE A 8 -18.88 -21.29 -42.50
C PHE A 8 -17.45 -21.87 -42.50
N ILE A 9 -16.51 -21.24 -43.22
CA ILE A 9 -15.12 -21.72 -43.32
C ILE A 9 -14.16 -20.53 -43.22
N LEU A 10 -14.19 -19.80 -42.10
CA LEU A 10 -13.17 -18.77 -41.81
C LEU A 10 -13.05 -18.42 -40.32
N LEU A 11 -13.00 -19.42 -39.44
CA LEU A 11 -12.79 -19.21 -38.00
C LEU A 11 -12.14 -20.42 -37.29
N MET A 12 -11.22 -21.12 -37.99
CA MET A 12 -10.53 -22.31 -37.47
C MET A 12 -9.06 -22.39 -37.91
N THR A 13 -8.31 -21.28 -37.87
CA THR A 13 -6.86 -21.25 -38.15
C THR A 13 -6.10 -20.15 -37.40
N SER A 14 -6.31 -20.01 -36.09
CA SER A 14 -5.52 -19.09 -35.25
C SER A 14 -4.94 -19.73 -33.98
N ILE A 15 -4.86 -21.06 -33.96
CA ILE A 15 -4.05 -21.80 -32.99
C ILE A 15 -2.94 -22.46 -33.77
N LEU A 16 -1.75 -21.87 -33.70
CA LEU A 16 -0.40 -22.43 -33.91
C LEU A 16 0.49 -21.29 -34.42
N LEU A 17 1.71 -21.22 -33.89
CA LEU A 17 2.75 -20.19 -34.06
C LEU A 17 2.71 -19.05 -33.03
N TYR A 18 3.18 -19.34 -31.81
CA TYR A 18 4.40 -18.71 -31.28
C TYR A 18 4.96 -19.60 -30.15
N SER A 19 5.63 -20.67 -30.58
CA SER A 19 6.70 -21.31 -29.82
C SER A 19 8.01 -20.77 -30.41
N CYS A 20 8.71 -19.96 -29.62
CA CYS A 20 10.13 -19.71 -29.76
C CYS A 20 10.69 -19.64 -28.35
N GLY A 21 11.30 -20.74 -27.90
CA GLY A 21 12.36 -20.66 -26.91
C GLY A 21 13.63 -20.12 -27.56
N GLY A 22 14.52 -19.55 -26.74
CA GLY A 22 15.88 -19.21 -27.14
C GLY A 22 16.34 -17.85 -26.65
N ASP A 23 16.77 -17.83 -25.38
CA ASP A 23 17.91 -17.15 -24.76
C ASP A 23 18.45 -15.79 -25.26
N ASP A 24 18.84 -15.03 -24.22
CA ASP A 24 19.83 -13.95 -24.20
C ASP A 24 19.46 -12.61 -24.85
N ASN A 25 18.70 -11.82 -24.08
CA ASN A 25 19.07 -10.42 -23.91
C ASN A 25 19.02 -10.06 -22.42
N LYS A 26 20.21 -9.97 -21.81
CA LYS A 26 20.44 -9.26 -20.54
C LYS A 26 20.04 -7.80 -20.73
N VAL A 27 18.77 -7.48 -20.46
CA VAL A 27 18.36 -6.10 -20.29
C VAL A 27 18.70 -5.70 -18.86
N ASN A 28 19.67 -4.83 -18.74
CA ASN A 28 20.07 -4.17 -17.51
C ASN A 28 18.95 -3.18 -17.14
N THR A 29 17.91 -3.66 -16.46
CA THR A 29 16.81 -2.83 -15.96
C THR A 29 16.65 -3.06 -14.47
N ASN A 30 17.05 -2.02 -13.73
CA ASN A 30 16.68 -1.67 -12.36
C ASN A 30 16.27 -2.81 -11.45
N THR A 31 17.13 -3.08 -10.48
CA THR A 31 16.85 -3.75 -9.21
C THR A 31 15.43 -3.48 -8.72
N ASN A 32 14.51 -4.38 -9.04
CA ASN A 32 13.37 -4.64 -8.19
C ASN A 32 13.95 -5.18 -6.89
N PRO A 33 13.74 -4.52 -5.75
CA PRO A 33 14.30 -4.97 -4.50
C PRO A 33 13.50 -6.21 -4.07
N THR A 34 14.00 -7.38 -4.45
CA THR A 34 13.58 -8.66 -3.90
C THR A 34 13.73 -8.56 -2.39
N ILE A 35 12.62 -8.64 -1.64
CA ILE A 35 12.67 -8.83 -0.19
C ILE A 35 13.22 -10.25 0.02
N THR A 36 14.54 -10.40 0.08
CA THR A 36 15.18 -11.64 0.52
C THR A 36 15.05 -11.72 2.03
N THR A 37 13.94 -12.29 2.52
CA THR A 37 13.81 -12.64 3.93
C THR A 37 14.71 -13.83 4.21
N ASN A 38 15.91 -13.58 4.73
CA ASN A 38 16.71 -14.64 5.34
C ASN A 38 15.93 -15.21 6.54
N GLY A 39 15.25 -16.34 6.32
CA GLY A 39 14.92 -17.34 7.35
C GLY A 39 14.14 -16.87 8.57
N TYR A 40 13.07 -16.10 8.42
CA TYR A 40 12.12 -15.88 9.52
C TYR A 40 10.78 -16.55 9.18
N ASN A 41 10.39 -17.57 9.95
CA ASN A 41 9.09 -18.21 9.86
C ASN A 41 8.31 -17.82 11.13
N PRO A 42 7.34 -16.90 11.09
CA PRO A 42 6.56 -16.58 12.25
C PRO A 42 5.20 -17.25 12.15
N ASN A 43 5.18 -18.53 12.48
CA ASN A 43 4.00 -19.14 13.06
C ASN A 43 4.07 -19.01 14.60
N VAL A 44 4.42 -17.82 15.09
CA VAL A 44 4.71 -17.57 16.51
C VAL A 44 3.89 -16.37 16.97
N ASN A 45 2.88 -16.65 17.79
CA ASN A 45 2.18 -15.64 18.58
C ASN A 45 3.20 -14.89 19.47
N GLY A 46 3.14 -13.56 19.53
CA GLY A 46 3.91 -12.76 20.48
C GLY A 46 5.02 -11.91 19.87
N PHE A 47 4.73 -11.16 18.82
CA PHE A 47 5.63 -10.09 18.41
C PHE A 47 5.64 -9.00 19.49
N SER A 48 6.75 -8.29 19.65
CA SER A 48 6.82 -7.08 20.48
C SER A 48 6.71 -5.84 19.59
N THR A 49 6.44 -4.68 20.17
CA THR A 49 6.46 -3.41 19.42
C THR A 49 7.80 -3.16 18.71
N GLN A 50 8.90 -3.73 19.20
CA GLN A 50 10.19 -3.68 18.52
C GLN A 50 10.23 -4.47 17.21
N ALA A 51 9.55 -5.62 17.14
CA ALA A 51 9.56 -6.45 15.94
C ALA A 51 8.78 -5.79 14.78
N GLU A 52 7.67 -5.13 15.09
CA GLU A 52 6.94 -4.30 14.11
C GLU A 52 7.84 -3.17 13.56
N GLN A 53 8.61 -2.50 14.43
CA GLN A 53 9.55 -1.46 13.99
C GLN A 53 10.69 -2.01 13.13
N GLN A 54 11.22 -3.19 13.46
CA GLN A 54 12.24 -3.85 12.66
C GLN A 54 11.72 -4.21 11.26
N LEU A 55 10.52 -4.79 11.20
CA LEU A 55 9.84 -5.09 9.94
C LEU A 55 9.60 -3.81 9.13
N MET A 56 9.08 -2.76 9.74
CA MET A 56 8.88 -1.47 9.09
C MET A 56 10.19 -0.91 8.52
N ASN A 57 11.28 -0.96 9.27
CA ASN A 57 12.59 -0.48 8.81
C ASN A 57 13.13 -1.29 7.62
N GLN A 58 12.95 -2.62 7.63
CA GLN A 58 13.31 -3.49 6.51
C GLN A 58 12.48 -3.18 5.25
N LEU A 59 11.16 -2.97 5.42
CA LEU A 59 10.29 -2.60 4.31
C LEU A 59 10.69 -1.24 3.74
N LYS A 60 11.02 -0.26 4.59
CA LYS A 60 11.48 1.08 4.16
C LYS A 60 12.79 1.06 3.37
N SER A 61 13.73 0.17 3.71
CA SER A 61 14.99 0.07 2.97
C SER A 61 14.79 -0.56 1.58
N THR A 62 13.77 -1.40 1.45
CA THR A 62 13.41 -2.08 0.21
C THR A 62 12.54 -1.19 -0.67
N LEU A 63 11.46 -0.65 -0.12
CA LEU A 63 10.43 0.10 -0.84
C LEU A 63 10.80 1.59 -0.84
N GLN A 64 11.55 2.02 -1.85
CA GLN A 64 11.96 3.42 -1.99
C GLN A 64 10.77 4.29 -2.45
N CYS A 65 10.68 5.50 -1.92
CA CYS A 65 9.64 6.44 -2.34
C CYS A 65 9.93 6.98 -3.75
N PRO A 66 8.91 7.12 -4.61
CA PRO A 66 9.11 7.68 -5.94
C PRO A 66 9.58 9.13 -5.84
N GLN A 67 10.51 9.50 -6.72
CA GLN A 67 11.01 10.87 -6.87
C GLN A 67 10.65 11.37 -8.28
N GLY A 68 10.15 12.60 -8.37
CA GLY A 68 9.75 13.21 -9.64
C GLY A 68 8.26 13.02 -9.93
N GLN A 69 7.87 13.17 -11.20
CA GLN A 69 6.46 13.16 -11.57
C GLN A 69 5.84 11.77 -11.42
N VAL A 70 4.80 11.66 -10.58
CA VAL A 70 4.09 10.38 -10.33
C VAL A 70 2.68 10.39 -10.92
N LEU A 71 2.02 11.54 -10.89
CA LEU A 71 0.81 11.82 -11.65
C LEU A 71 0.93 13.20 -12.31
N GLN A 72 -0.01 13.53 -13.20
CA GLN A 72 0.02 14.78 -13.98
C GLN A 72 0.32 16.02 -13.13
N ASN A 73 -0.27 16.11 -11.93
CA ASN A 73 -0.09 17.25 -11.01
C ASN A 73 0.52 16.84 -9.66
N ILE A 74 1.10 15.64 -9.53
CA ILE A 74 1.70 15.14 -8.28
C ILE A 74 3.16 14.77 -8.52
N ILE A 75 4.04 15.36 -7.70
CA ILE A 75 5.47 15.06 -7.65
C ILE A 75 5.77 14.31 -6.36
N GLY A 76 6.40 13.14 -6.48
CA GLY A 76 6.95 12.39 -5.37
C GLY A 76 8.25 13.05 -4.91
N THR A 77 8.42 13.18 -3.60
CA THR A 77 9.58 13.86 -3.00
C THR A 77 10.78 12.94 -2.83
N GLY A 78 10.61 11.62 -3.05
CA GLY A 78 11.59 10.60 -2.68
C GLY A 78 11.75 10.40 -1.16
N GLN A 79 11.03 11.17 -0.34
CA GLN A 79 11.08 11.08 1.12
C GLN A 79 9.84 10.38 1.66
N ARG A 80 9.96 9.78 2.84
CA ARG A 80 8.85 9.14 3.55
C ARG A 80 8.41 10.03 4.71
N VAL A 81 7.11 10.12 4.96
CA VAL A 81 6.58 10.82 6.14
C VAL A 81 6.72 9.94 7.38
N ASN A 82 6.54 10.55 8.55
CA ASN A 82 6.58 9.87 9.84
C ASN A 82 5.53 8.78 9.92
N ASP A 83 5.86 7.70 10.64
CA ASP A 83 4.94 6.57 10.82
C ASP A 83 3.71 7.00 11.61
N LEU A 84 2.55 6.64 11.09
CA LEU A 84 1.25 6.94 11.68
C LEU A 84 0.70 5.68 12.31
N VAL A 85 0.25 5.78 13.56
CA VAL A 85 -0.29 4.63 14.30
C VAL A 85 -1.75 4.89 14.68
N PHE A 86 -2.61 3.95 14.28
CA PHE A 86 -4.03 3.95 14.59
C PHE A 86 -4.42 2.61 15.22
N SER A 87 -5.46 2.57 16.03
CA SER A 87 -5.98 1.30 16.55
C SER A 87 -7.50 1.24 16.53
N LYS A 88 -8.02 0.02 16.56
CA LYS A 88 -9.45 -0.24 16.59
C LYS A 88 -9.70 -1.49 17.44
N PRO A 89 -10.62 -1.45 18.42
CA PRO A 89 -11.04 -2.65 19.13
C PRO A 89 -11.79 -3.60 18.19
N LEU A 90 -11.73 -4.89 18.48
CA LEU A 90 -12.46 -5.88 17.70
C LEU A 90 -13.97 -5.67 17.87
N GLN A 91 -14.68 -5.45 16.77
CA GLN A 91 -16.14 -5.25 16.75
C GLN A 91 -16.90 -6.44 16.15
N SER A 92 -16.21 -7.36 15.48
CA SER A 92 -16.78 -8.53 14.80
C SER A 92 -16.00 -9.80 15.20
N ALA A 93 -16.66 -10.95 15.15
CA ALA A 93 -15.98 -12.24 15.30
C ALA A 93 -15.03 -12.55 14.14
N ASP A 94 -15.19 -11.88 12.99
CA ASP A 94 -14.25 -12.01 11.87
C ASP A 94 -13.02 -11.13 12.12
N HIS A 95 -11.90 -11.77 12.43
CA HIS A 95 -10.61 -11.10 12.67
C HIS A 95 -9.84 -10.78 11.38
N THR A 96 -10.29 -11.34 10.24
CA THR A 96 -9.63 -11.20 8.93
C THR A 96 -10.18 -10.05 8.09
N LYS A 97 -11.27 -9.41 8.54
CA LYS A 97 -11.86 -8.23 7.90
C LYS A 97 -11.99 -7.08 8.88
N VAL A 98 -11.20 -6.03 8.67
CA VAL A 98 -11.15 -4.86 9.56
C VAL A 98 -11.70 -3.64 8.83
N CYS A 99 -12.82 -3.10 9.30
CA CYS A 99 -13.56 -2.03 8.61
C CYS A 99 -13.80 -0.81 9.50
N GLY A 100 -14.13 0.32 8.87
CA GLY A 100 -14.56 1.55 9.51
C GLY A 100 -13.42 2.42 10.00
N GLN A 101 -13.71 3.26 10.99
CA GLN A 101 -12.77 4.23 11.53
C GLN A 101 -11.87 3.63 12.60
N PHE A 102 -10.64 4.13 12.64
CA PHE A 102 -9.63 3.83 13.65
C PHE A 102 -9.34 5.09 14.48
N SER A 103 -8.97 4.89 15.74
CA SER A 103 -8.61 5.94 16.67
C SER A 103 -7.10 6.15 16.67
N GLN A 104 -6.66 7.40 16.52
CA GLN A 104 -5.26 7.77 16.65
C GLN A 104 -4.88 7.90 18.12
N GLY A 105 -3.72 7.37 18.53
CA GLY A 105 -3.19 7.53 19.89
C GLY A 105 -3.91 6.75 21.01
N THR A 106 -5.16 6.33 20.82
CA THR A 106 -5.81 5.37 21.73
C THR A 106 -5.18 4.00 21.51
N GLN A 107 -4.58 3.41 22.54
CA GLN A 107 -4.06 2.05 22.47
C GLN A 107 -5.09 1.08 23.04
N VAL A 108 -5.56 0.15 22.22
CA VAL A 108 -6.18 -1.07 22.72
C VAL A 108 -5.08 -1.85 23.45
N GLN A 109 -5.26 -2.09 24.75
CA GLN A 109 -4.25 -2.76 25.57
C GLN A 109 -4.21 -4.25 25.26
N GLY A 110 -3.14 -4.71 24.61
CA GLY A 110 -2.89 -6.11 24.30
C GLY A 110 -1.44 -6.35 23.90
N SER A 111 -1.03 -7.60 23.92
CA SER A 111 0.24 -8.02 23.31
C SER A 111 0.11 -8.05 21.79
N THR A 112 1.23 -7.99 21.08
CA THR A 112 1.25 -7.96 19.60
C THR A 112 1.21 -9.40 19.07
N GLY A 113 0.18 -9.68 18.26
CA GLY A 113 -0.08 -10.96 17.60
C GLY A 113 0.44 -10.96 16.16
N GLN A 114 -0.30 -11.58 15.24
CA GLN A 114 0.07 -11.66 13.83
C GLN A 114 0.18 -10.25 13.20
N MET A 115 1.21 -10.06 12.37
CA MET A 115 1.38 -8.86 11.55
C MET A 115 1.05 -9.16 10.09
N TYR A 116 0.38 -8.23 9.43
CA TYR A 116 -0.04 -8.29 8.04
C TYR A 116 0.49 -7.09 7.28
N VAL A 117 1.13 -7.30 6.13
CA VAL A 117 1.77 -6.21 5.36
C VAL A 117 0.99 -5.94 4.08
N GLY A 118 0.73 -4.67 3.80
CA GLY A 118 0.20 -4.18 2.54
C GLY A 118 1.08 -3.06 1.97
N VAL A 119 1.13 -2.97 0.65
CA VAL A 119 1.91 -1.94 -0.07
C VAL A 119 1.00 -1.23 -1.08
N SER A 120 1.13 0.10 -1.18
CA SER A 120 0.39 0.89 -2.18
C SER A 120 1.17 1.00 -3.50
N ALA A 121 0.50 1.48 -4.55
CA ALA A 121 1.15 1.79 -5.84
C ALA A 121 2.23 2.88 -5.73
N TYR A 122 2.26 3.65 -4.63
CA TYR A 122 3.25 4.68 -4.36
C TYR A 122 4.37 4.20 -3.43
N ASN A 123 4.45 2.90 -3.18
CA ASN A 123 5.32 2.31 -2.17
C ASN A 123 5.00 2.80 -0.74
N ASP A 124 3.76 3.21 -0.46
CA ASP A 124 3.30 3.39 0.92
C ASP A 124 3.23 2.02 1.60
N ILE A 125 3.52 1.97 2.89
CA ILE A 125 3.55 0.73 3.66
C ILE A 125 2.41 0.77 4.68
N MET A 126 1.66 -0.32 4.77
CA MET A 126 0.69 -0.59 5.84
C MET A 126 1.10 -1.86 6.56
N ILE A 127 1.19 -1.79 7.89
CA ILE A 127 1.27 -2.97 8.75
C ILE A 127 0.01 -3.00 9.61
N VAL A 128 -0.75 -4.08 9.51
CA VAL A 128 -1.87 -4.36 10.41
C VAL A 128 -1.42 -5.42 11.41
N THR A 129 -1.50 -5.09 12.68
CA THR A 129 -1.05 -5.95 13.79
C THR A 129 -2.26 -6.35 14.61
N GLU A 130 -2.49 -7.65 14.76
CA GLU A 130 -3.44 -8.16 15.75
C GLU A 130 -2.99 -7.79 17.15
N LEU A 131 -3.92 -7.32 17.97
CA LEU A 131 -3.72 -7.11 19.39
C LEU A 131 -4.39 -8.26 20.11
N ILE A 132 -3.66 -8.99 20.95
CA ILE A 132 -4.12 -10.23 21.59
C ILE A 132 -4.09 -10.13 23.12
N ASN A 133 -5.08 -10.75 23.76
CA ASN A 133 -5.13 -11.02 25.20
C ASN A 133 -5.21 -12.54 25.40
N GLY A 134 -4.08 -13.14 25.82
CA GLY A 134 -3.92 -14.60 25.75
C GLY A 134 -3.94 -15.08 24.31
N SER A 135 -4.90 -15.94 23.96
CA SER A 135 -5.08 -16.47 22.60
C SER A 135 -6.17 -15.77 21.79
N GLN A 136 -6.82 -14.74 22.36
CA GLN A 136 -7.92 -14.03 21.72
C GLN A 136 -7.45 -12.73 21.08
N VAL A 137 -7.81 -12.50 19.82
CA VAL A 137 -7.69 -11.18 19.17
C VAL A 137 -8.71 -10.23 19.79
N ILE A 138 -8.24 -9.10 20.33
CA ILE A 138 -9.06 -8.06 20.98
C ILE A 138 -9.12 -6.77 20.15
N GLY A 139 -8.35 -6.67 19.08
CA GLY A 139 -8.38 -5.53 18.17
C GLY A 139 -7.24 -5.57 17.17
N HIS A 140 -7.08 -4.46 16.45
CA HIS A 140 -6.04 -4.28 15.45
C HIS A 140 -5.38 -2.93 15.61
N ARG A 141 -4.06 -2.90 15.46
CA ARG A 141 -3.25 -1.69 15.29
C ARG A 141 -2.85 -1.59 13.82
N VAL A 142 -2.93 -0.40 13.25
CA VAL A 142 -2.51 -0.11 11.88
C VAL A 142 -1.40 0.93 11.92
N THR A 143 -0.24 0.56 11.41
CA THR A 143 0.92 1.44 11.26
C THR A 143 1.13 1.72 9.78
N ILE A 144 1.08 3.00 9.40
CA ILE A 144 1.16 3.45 8.00
C ILE A 144 2.38 4.33 7.83
N SER A 145 3.14 4.09 6.77
CA SER A 145 4.27 4.92 6.38
C SER A 145 4.11 5.35 4.92
N MET A 146 3.75 6.62 4.70
CA MET A 146 3.43 7.14 3.36
C MET A 146 4.64 7.80 2.69
N CYS A 147 4.71 7.72 1.37
CA CYS A 147 5.65 8.51 0.59
C CYS A 147 5.17 9.95 0.44
N GLY A 148 6.10 10.87 0.60
CA GLY A 148 5.86 12.30 0.50
C GLY A 148 5.51 12.70 -0.92
N GLN A 149 4.54 13.60 -1.04
CA GLN A 149 4.00 14.06 -2.32
C GLN A 149 3.73 15.55 -2.26
N ASN A 150 4.02 16.24 -3.37
CA ASN A 150 3.67 17.63 -3.59
C ASN A 150 2.67 17.73 -4.74
N ILE A 151 1.68 18.61 -4.61
CA ILE A 151 0.88 19.07 -5.74
C ILE A 151 1.64 20.17 -6.45
N VAL A 152 1.65 20.13 -7.78
CA VAL A 152 2.16 21.22 -8.62
C VAL A 152 1.02 22.16 -8.95
N SER A 153 1.17 23.44 -8.57
CA SER A 153 0.25 24.51 -8.95
C SER A 153 0.96 25.51 -9.88
N GLY A 154 0.28 25.89 -10.97
CA GLY A 154 0.78 26.78 -12.01
C GLY A 154 0.75 26.13 -13.40
N GLY A 155 0.03 26.76 -14.34
CA GLY A 155 -0.05 26.30 -15.73
C GLY A 155 1.30 26.49 -16.42
N GLY A 156 1.87 25.40 -16.94
CA GLY A 156 3.14 25.40 -17.68
C GLY A 156 3.04 26.08 -19.05
N TRP A 157 2.71 27.38 -19.08
CA TRP A 157 2.81 28.23 -20.26
C TRP A 157 3.94 29.24 -20.03
N TYR A 158 5.04 29.07 -20.77
CA TYR A 158 6.22 29.94 -20.85
C TYR A 158 6.75 30.52 -19.51
N GLY A 159 7.72 29.83 -18.91
CA GLY A 159 8.64 30.43 -17.93
C GLY A 159 8.09 30.71 -16.53
N GLN A 160 6.84 30.34 -16.23
CA GLN A 160 6.30 30.47 -14.87
C GLN A 160 6.87 29.39 -13.94
N GLN A 161 7.32 29.82 -12.75
CA GLN A 161 7.82 28.93 -11.71
C GLN A 161 6.68 28.02 -11.24
N GLN A 162 6.84 26.71 -11.41
CA GLN A 162 5.96 25.73 -10.81
C GLN A 162 6.09 25.81 -9.29
N THR A 163 5.00 26.13 -8.61
CA THR A 163 5.01 26.12 -7.14
C THR A 163 4.56 24.77 -6.65
N GLN A 164 5.41 24.12 -5.85
CA GLN A 164 5.11 22.85 -5.21
C GLN A 164 4.48 23.11 -3.84
N ILE A 165 3.31 22.53 -3.62
CA ILE A 165 2.58 22.61 -2.35
C ILE A 165 2.58 21.22 -1.73
N PRO A 166 3.02 21.05 -0.47
CA PRO A 166 2.96 19.76 0.21
C PRO A 166 1.55 19.18 0.21
N TYR A 167 1.40 17.99 -0.36
CA TYR A 167 0.15 17.23 -0.34
C TYR A 167 0.18 16.19 0.77
N ILE A 168 1.20 15.34 0.78
CA ILE A 168 1.53 14.39 1.84
C ILE A 168 2.92 14.74 2.32
N ASP A 169 3.05 15.27 3.54
CA ASP A 169 4.34 15.71 4.09
C ASP A 169 4.28 15.78 5.62
N ASN A 170 5.44 15.76 6.29
CA ASN A 170 5.54 15.91 7.74
C ASN A 170 5.04 17.28 8.26
N GLN A 171 5.00 18.30 7.41
CA GLN A 171 4.39 19.60 7.71
C GLN A 171 2.85 19.53 7.76
N ARG A 172 2.24 18.46 7.23
CA ARG A 172 0.80 18.23 7.23
C ARG A 172 0.48 17.01 8.08
N GLN A 173 0.00 17.24 9.30
CA GLN A 173 -0.44 16.14 10.14
C GLN A 173 -1.52 15.30 9.43
N LEU A 174 -1.27 14.00 9.32
CA LEU A 174 -2.24 13.03 8.80
C LEU A 174 -3.00 12.39 9.97
N THR A 175 -4.33 12.39 9.87
CA THR A 175 -5.25 11.96 10.94
C THR A 175 -6.44 11.17 10.36
N ASN A 176 -7.35 10.71 11.22
CA ASN A 176 -8.66 10.16 10.83
C ASN A 176 -8.61 8.98 9.84
N PHE A 177 -7.67 8.05 10.04
CA PHE A 177 -7.60 6.83 9.24
C PHE A 177 -8.91 6.04 9.30
N ARG A 178 -9.48 5.74 8.14
CA ARG A 178 -10.72 4.96 8.00
C ARG A 178 -10.78 4.22 6.67
N THR A 179 -11.54 3.14 6.63
CA THR A 179 -12.02 2.56 5.36
C THR A 179 -13.33 3.24 4.94
N GLN A 180 -13.63 3.30 3.64
CA GLN A 180 -14.81 3.99 3.08
C GLN A 180 -15.72 3.04 2.29
N ASN A 181 -16.98 3.44 2.05
CA ASN A 181 -17.92 2.73 1.17
C ASN A 181 -18.10 1.23 1.49
N ASN A 182 -18.13 0.89 2.78
CA ASN A 182 -18.17 -0.50 3.26
C ASN A 182 -16.95 -1.35 2.83
N SER A 183 -15.86 -0.72 2.38
CA SER A 183 -14.59 -1.41 2.19
C SER A 183 -14.00 -1.81 3.54
N CYS A 184 -13.25 -2.89 3.52
CA CYS A 184 -12.54 -3.41 4.67
C CYS A 184 -11.11 -3.71 4.26
N ILE A 185 -10.22 -3.73 5.25
CA ILE A 185 -8.91 -4.34 5.12
C ILE A 185 -9.11 -5.85 5.25
N VAL A 186 -8.76 -6.60 4.22
CA VAL A 186 -8.79 -8.07 4.18
C VAL A 186 -7.40 -8.57 4.49
N LEU A 187 -7.30 -9.41 5.52
CA LEU A 187 -6.07 -9.97 6.05
C LEU A 187 -6.00 -11.45 5.68
N ASP A 188 -4.89 -11.89 5.11
CA ASP A 188 -4.65 -13.29 4.77
C ASP A 188 -3.33 -13.77 5.37
N LYS A 189 -3.32 -15.01 5.85
CA LYS A 189 -2.11 -15.69 6.28
C LYS A 189 -1.47 -16.32 5.04
N ASP A 190 -0.69 -15.50 4.36
CA ASP A 190 0.09 -15.95 3.21
C ASP A 190 1.22 -16.89 3.65
N ASN A 191 1.38 -18.03 2.96
CA ASN A 191 2.41 -19.02 3.27
C ASN A 191 3.77 -18.72 2.63
N PHE A 192 3.84 -17.72 1.73
CA PHE A 192 5.02 -17.33 0.98
C PHE A 192 5.75 -16.14 1.62
N CYS A 193 5.04 -15.30 2.37
CA CYS A 193 5.65 -14.23 3.15
C CYS A 193 5.98 -14.71 4.56
N SER A 194 7.04 -14.17 5.17
CA SER A 194 7.32 -14.35 6.60
C SER A 194 6.37 -13.53 7.49
N TYR A 195 5.19 -13.18 7.01
CA TYR A 195 4.18 -12.35 7.67
C TYR A 195 2.85 -12.60 6.95
N GLY A 196 1.74 -12.20 7.56
CA GLY A 196 0.47 -12.18 6.83
C GLY A 196 0.48 -11.06 5.79
N VAL A 197 -0.44 -11.10 4.84
CA VAL A 197 -0.59 -10.03 3.84
C VAL A 197 -1.90 -9.31 4.06
N VAL A 198 -1.90 -8.01 3.75
CA VAL A 198 -3.13 -7.29 3.44
C VAL A 198 -3.46 -7.66 2.00
N ASP A 199 -4.31 -8.67 1.82
CA ASP A 199 -4.73 -9.13 0.48
C ASP A 199 -5.37 -7.96 -0.28
N PHE A 200 -6.23 -7.22 0.42
CA PHE A 200 -6.91 -6.07 -0.16
C PHE A 200 -7.33 -5.02 0.89
N ALA A 201 -6.98 -3.76 0.65
CA ALA A 201 -7.51 -2.62 1.37
C ALA A 201 -7.78 -1.46 0.41
N SER A 202 -8.93 -1.50 -0.28
CA SER A 202 -9.33 -0.42 -1.16
C SER A 202 -9.91 0.77 -0.41
N GLN A 203 -9.68 1.97 -0.94
CA GLN A 203 -10.37 3.19 -0.51
C GLN A 203 -10.17 3.48 0.99
N THR A 204 -8.93 3.31 1.45
CA THR A 204 -8.54 3.82 2.75
C THR A 204 -8.30 5.32 2.64
N VAL A 205 -8.66 6.05 3.70
CA VAL A 205 -8.61 7.51 3.72
C VAL A 205 -7.94 7.99 4.99
N LEU A 206 -7.00 8.91 4.80
CA LEU A 206 -6.42 9.77 5.83
C LEU A 206 -6.84 11.20 5.55
N THR A 207 -6.87 12.03 6.56
CA THR A 207 -7.17 13.45 6.42
C THR A 207 -5.92 14.27 6.71
N ALA A 208 -5.45 15.02 5.72
CA ALA A 208 -4.30 15.90 5.84
C ALA A 208 -4.74 17.29 6.33
N ALA A 209 -4.09 17.77 7.39
CA ALA A 209 -4.31 19.09 7.96
C ALA A 209 -4.11 20.22 6.92
N PRO A 210 -4.79 21.38 7.07
CA PRO A 210 -4.53 22.53 6.23
C PRO A 210 -3.07 23.02 6.38
N ILE A 211 -2.53 23.62 5.33
CA ILE A 211 -1.18 24.22 5.35
C ILE A 211 -1.19 25.54 4.58
N GLN A 212 -0.32 26.47 4.99
CA GLN A 212 -0.01 27.67 4.25
C GLN A 212 1.51 27.73 4.00
N THR A 213 1.92 27.82 2.74
CA THR A 213 3.33 27.89 2.35
C THR A 213 3.49 28.84 1.16
N ASN A 214 4.48 29.73 1.22
CA ASN A 214 4.80 30.68 0.15
C ASN A 214 3.58 31.47 -0.39
N GLY A 215 2.68 31.89 0.50
CA GLY A 215 1.46 32.63 0.13
C GLY A 215 0.34 31.77 -0.47
N LEU A 216 0.54 30.46 -0.63
CA LEU A 216 -0.49 29.51 -1.05
C LEU A 216 -1.07 28.80 0.17
N SER A 217 -2.39 28.58 0.15
CA SER A 217 -3.09 27.82 1.19
C SER A 217 -3.72 26.58 0.58
N LEU A 218 -3.44 25.42 1.18
CA LEU A 218 -4.14 24.19 0.89
C LEU A 218 -5.03 23.86 2.08
N GLN A 219 -6.33 23.73 1.79
CA GLN A 219 -7.31 23.34 2.80
C GLN A 219 -7.09 21.90 3.26
N GLN A 220 -7.78 21.53 4.33
CA GLN A 220 -7.89 20.14 4.74
C GLN A 220 -8.37 19.30 3.56
N VAL A 221 -7.72 18.16 3.33
CA VAL A 221 -8.04 17.28 2.20
C VAL A 221 -7.96 15.82 2.61
N ASP A 222 -8.86 15.02 2.07
CA ASP A 222 -8.79 13.57 2.20
C ASP A 222 -7.76 13.01 1.21
N VAL A 223 -6.86 12.21 1.74
CA VAL A 223 -5.81 11.48 1.02
C VAL A 223 -6.30 10.05 0.88
N TYR A 224 -6.62 9.67 -0.35
CA TYR A 224 -7.06 8.33 -0.70
C TYR A 224 -5.85 7.48 -1.05
N THR A 225 -5.77 6.30 -0.45
CA THR A 225 -4.78 5.29 -0.83
C THR A 225 -5.39 3.90 -0.75
N SER A 226 -4.77 2.96 -1.43
CA SER A 226 -5.16 1.55 -1.41
C SER A 226 -3.91 0.71 -1.24
N PHE A 227 -4.03 -0.37 -0.48
CA PHE A 227 -2.95 -1.31 -0.24
C PHE A 227 -3.34 -2.68 -0.77
N ALA A 228 -2.36 -3.36 -1.35
CA ALA A 228 -2.48 -4.72 -1.83
C ALA A 228 -1.33 -5.56 -1.28
N LYS A 229 -1.41 -6.87 -1.48
CA LYS A 229 -0.35 -7.79 -1.08
C LYS A 229 1.01 -7.40 -1.69
N PRO A 230 2.09 -7.38 -0.90
CA PRO A 230 3.43 -7.16 -1.43
C PRO A 230 3.90 -8.37 -2.23
N THR A 231 4.86 -8.17 -3.13
CA THR A 231 5.55 -9.28 -3.77
C THR A 231 6.52 -9.93 -2.78
N CYS A 232 6.27 -11.19 -2.44
CA CYS A 232 7.13 -12.01 -1.59
C CYS A 232 7.72 -13.15 -2.42
N ASN A 233 9.03 -13.38 -2.35
CA ASN A 233 9.69 -14.52 -3.03
C ASN A 233 9.34 -14.65 -4.53
N GLN A 234 9.21 -13.51 -5.22
CA GLN A 234 8.85 -13.42 -6.65
C GLN A 234 7.43 -13.92 -6.98
N GLN A 235 6.57 -14.12 -5.98
CA GLN A 235 5.17 -14.44 -6.17
C GLN A 235 4.30 -13.23 -5.87
N TYR A 236 3.25 -13.06 -6.70
CA TYR A 236 2.28 -11.98 -6.60
C TYR A 236 1.08 -12.42 -5.81
#